data_AF-A0A7D9EAD6-F1
#
_entry.id   AF-A0A7D9EAD6-F1
#
_cell.length_a   1.000
_cell.length_b   1.000
_cell.length_c   1.000
_cell.angle_alpha   90.00
_cell.angle_beta   90.00
_cell.angle_gamma   90.00
#
_symmetry.space_group_name_H-M   'P 1'
#
loop_
_entity.id
_entity.type
_entity.pdbx_description
1 polymer ?
#
loop_
_entity_poly.entity_id
_entity_poly.type
_entity_poly.pdbx_seq_one_letter_code
_entity_poly.pdbx_strand_id
1 'polypeptide(L)'
;MPRKKPYSVKQKKEQLKKKRQHSDKQQETRFKHGGTKSTVLQEPSDSDSEDSTLASSLAKLHLSHKPRRDTAQTLTGKQYDPDRYKLFFQTETNEEIEERKQQARRPIVYLSKLELEYTIEDIYKPGTVLDMPKRPKWNYKMDKRQVEANEESMFRHYIRDIKHEHPGTELSYFEMNLETWRQLWRVLEVSNIVVIITDVRYPIIHFSPTLYTHAREDLKKDVILVLNKIDLVPPEVVVAWKDYFHKKFPDLHIICFTSFPKDPEEIRQMEIKVKKRLRRRKKRSFIPVGPRELHHVCEKLMHGKVNLKDWLHHIEDQEKNTDEGVTYEETLSSDENEDDGSMFEEVEKKEGILTIGLVGHPNVGKSSLLNGLIGRKVVSCSRTPGHTKHFQTIFLTPSVRLCDSPGLVFPSLVNRRLQVTPNILDKTMQNLFYFK
;
A
#
# COMPACT_ATOMS: atom_id res chain seq x y z
N MET A 1 -34.29 0.43 21.44
CA MET A 1 -34.28 1.83 20.91
C MET A 1 -34.83 1.83 19.50
N PRO A 2 -35.73 2.76 19.10
CA PRO A 2 -36.29 2.77 17.76
C PRO A 2 -35.23 3.23 16.73
N ARG A 3 -35.11 2.51 15.61
CA ARG A 3 -34.21 2.85 14.49
C ARG A 3 -34.53 4.25 13.96
N LYS A 4 -33.53 5.14 13.89
CA LYS A 4 -33.68 6.48 13.29
C LYS A 4 -33.99 6.34 11.80
N LYS A 5 -35.04 7.02 11.34
CA LYS A 5 -35.40 7.07 9.91
C LYS A 5 -34.28 7.75 9.10
N PRO A 6 -33.89 7.22 7.93
CA PRO A 6 -32.90 7.86 7.08
C PRO A 6 -33.42 9.20 6.55
N TYR A 7 -32.55 10.20 6.51
CA TYR A 7 -32.87 11.54 6.04
C TYR A 7 -33.29 11.53 4.58
N SER A 8 -34.37 12.25 4.27
CA SER A 8 -34.74 12.53 2.87
C SER A 8 -33.59 13.28 2.17
N VAL A 9 -33.35 12.99 0.89
CA VAL A 9 -32.34 13.66 0.05
C VAL A 9 -32.45 15.18 0.14
N LYS A 10 -33.67 15.70 0.28
CA LYS A 10 -33.95 17.13 0.45
C LYS A 10 -33.39 17.67 1.78
N GLN A 11 -33.56 16.94 2.88
CA GLN A 11 -33.05 17.30 4.21
C GLN A 11 -31.52 17.24 4.27
N LYS A 12 -30.89 16.25 3.62
CA LYS A 12 -29.42 16.15 3.55
C LYS A 12 -28.79 17.32 2.78
N LYS A 13 -29.43 17.75 1.69
CA LYS A 13 -28.98 18.92 0.91
C LYS A 13 -29.11 20.23 1.69
N GLU A 14 -30.17 20.37 2.47
CA GLU A 14 -30.41 21.55 3.30
C GLU A 14 -29.45 21.62 4.49
N GLN A 15 -29.12 20.48 5.09
CA GLN A 15 -28.12 20.39 6.16
C GLN A 15 -26.71 20.75 5.68
N LEU A 16 -26.32 20.31 4.48
CA LEU A 16 -25.04 20.69 3.86
C LEU A 16 -24.99 22.19 3.51
N LYS A 17 -26.12 22.77 3.09
CA LYS A 17 -26.23 24.22 2.81
C LYS A 17 -26.09 25.04 4.10
N LYS A 18 -26.70 24.60 5.20
CA LYS A 18 -26.54 25.21 6.53
C LYS A 18 -25.10 25.09 7.05
N LYS A 19 -24.42 23.95 6.84
CA LYS A 19 -23.02 23.74 7.23
C LYS A 19 -22.05 24.68 6.48
N ARG A 20 -22.27 24.88 5.18
CA ARG A 20 -21.50 25.84 4.37
C ARG A 20 -21.70 27.28 4.82
N GLN A 21 -22.96 27.68 5.06
CA GLN A 21 -23.28 29.02 5.58
C GLN A 21 -22.69 29.28 6.98
N HIS A 22 -22.54 28.25 7.81
CA HIS A 22 -21.91 28.36 9.13
C HIS A 22 -20.37 28.48 9.05
N SER A 23 -19.75 27.86 8.04
CA SER A 23 -18.32 27.97 7.74
C SER A 23 -17.97 29.35 7.19
N ASP A 24 -18.80 29.90 6.30
CA ASP A 24 -18.59 31.23 5.73
C ASP A 24 -18.75 32.32 6.81
N LYS A 25 -19.71 32.18 7.73
CA LYS A 25 -19.86 33.07 8.91
C LYS A 25 -18.70 32.99 9.91
N GLN A 26 -18.02 31.83 10.01
CA GLN A 26 -16.82 31.69 10.85
C GLN A 26 -15.56 32.28 10.22
N GLN A 27 -15.50 32.34 8.89
CA GLN A 27 -14.43 33.07 8.19
C GLN A 27 -14.65 34.58 8.25
N GLU A 28 -15.87 35.09 8.10
CA GLU A 28 -16.15 36.53 8.21
C GLU A 28 -15.95 37.10 9.64
N THR A 29 -16.17 36.29 10.69
CA THR A 29 -15.91 36.73 12.08
C THR A 29 -14.43 36.74 12.45
N ARG A 30 -13.58 35.95 11.78
CA ARG A 30 -12.12 35.97 11.96
C ARG A 30 -11.42 37.18 11.34
N PHE A 31 -12.02 37.80 10.31
CA PHE A 31 -11.45 38.97 9.65
C PHE A 31 -11.84 40.32 10.28
N LYS A 32 -12.75 40.35 11.27
CA LYS A 32 -13.26 41.59 11.87
C LYS A 32 -12.75 41.91 13.28
N HIS A 33 -11.96 41.06 13.93
CA HIS A 33 -11.38 41.36 15.25
C HIS A 33 -9.86 41.22 15.22
N GLY A 34 -9.19 42.26 14.71
CA GLY A 34 -7.81 42.57 15.09
C GLY A 34 -7.81 43.26 16.45
N GLY A 35 -6.93 42.82 17.36
CA GLY A 35 -6.71 43.49 18.65
C GLY A 35 -6.28 42.56 19.79
N THR A 36 -4.96 42.45 19.97
CA THR A 36 -4.23 42.25 21.24
C THR A 36 -4.70 41.19 22.24
N LYS A 37 -3.92 40.11 22.38
CA LYS A 37 -3.53 39.59 23.70
C LYS A 37 -2.06 39.15 23.71
N SER A 38 -1.37 39.67 24.71
CA SER A 38 0.04 39.49 25.08
C SER A 38 0.47 38.02 25.13
N THR A 39 1.61 37.71 24.52
CA THR A 39 2.40 36.54 24.89
C THR A 39 3.77 37.05 25.33
N VAL A 40 4.11 36.70 26.57
CA VAL A 40 5.33 37.08 27.28
C VAL A 40 6.54 36.62 26.48
N LEU A 41 7.45 37.56 26.22
CA LEU A 41 8.80 37.33 25.75
C LEU A 41 9.59 36.66 26.88
N GLN A 42 10.23 35.53 26.59
CA GLN A 42 11.35 35.03 27.39
C GLN A 42 12.52 34.88 26.43
N GLU A 43 13.51 35.75 26.59
CA GLU A 43 14.76 35.73 25.84
C GLU A 43 15.54 34.45 26.14
N PRO A 44 16.17 33.79 25.15
CA PRO A 44 17.15 32.76 25.42
C PRO A 44 18.52 33.41 25.67
N SER A 45 19.10 33.09 26.83
CA SER A 45 20.51 33.31 27.12
C SER A 45 21.37 32.38 26.25
N ASP A 46 22.33 32.96 25.55
CA ASP A 46 23.37 32.27 24.78
C ASP A 46 24.16 31.28 25.64
N SER A 47 24.20 30.02 25.20
CA SER A 47 25.33 29.13 25.45
C SER A 47 25.38 28.08 24.33
N ASP A 48 26.52 28.06 23.66
CA ASP A 48 26.85 27.24 22.50
C ASP A 48 26.67 25.74 22.73
N SER A 49 25.94 25.07 21.82
CA SER A 49 26.19 23.68 21.43
C SER A 49 25.39 23.34 20.16
N GLU A 50 26.11 23.05 19.08
CA GLU A 50 25.58 22.77 17.73
C GLU A 50 24.77 21.45 17.62
N ASP A 51 24.58 20.72 18.73
CA ASP A 51 23.87 19.43 18.78
C ASP A 51 22.35 19.57 19.03
N SER A 52 21.87 20.79 19.31
CA SER A 52 20.49 21.06 19.76
C SER A 52 19.46 21.22 18.62
N THR A 53 19.89 21.55 17.39
CA THR A 53 19.00 21.80 16.25
C THR A 53 18.45 20.51 15.62
N LEU A 54 19.27 19.45 15.60
CA LEU A 54 18.86 18.10 15.21
C LEU A 54 17.92 17.48 16.25
N ALA A 55 18.21 17.66 17.54
CA ALA A 55 17.34 17.21 18.63
C ALA A 55 15.96 17.91 18.60
N SER A 56 15.91 19.20 18.28
CA SER A 56 14.67 19.99 18.11
C SER A 56 13.85 19.55 16.89
N SER A 57 14.51 19.22 15.78
CA SER A 57 13.85 18.67 14.59
C SER A 57 13.36 17.23 14.80
N LEU A 58 14.08 16.44 15.60
CA LEU A 58 13.68 15.10 16.04
C LEU A 58 12.57 15.13 17.11
N ALA A 59 12.50 16.16 17.94
CA ALA A 59 11.41 16.38 18.88
C ALA A 59 10.10 16.78 18.16
N LYS A 60 10.18 17.50 17.03
CA LYS A 60 9.03 17.70 16.12
C LYS A 60 8.60 16.41 15.41
N LEU A 61 9.51 15.44 15.28
CA LEU A 61 9.26 14.06 14.85
C LEU A 61 8.98 13.13 16.03
N HIS A 62 8.38 13.64 17.11
CA HIS A 62 7.59 12.75 17.94
C HIS A 62 6.65 11.97 17.01
N LEU A 63 6.92 10.66 16.88
CA LEU A 63 5.88 9.63 16.84
C LEU A 63 4.72 10.20 17.64
N SER A 64 3.68 10.66 16.95
CA SER A 64 2.68 11.53 17.57
C SER A 64 1.75 10.69 18.43
N HIS A 65 2.25 10.13 19.53
CA HIS A 65 1.47 10.11 20.74
C HIS A 65 1.28 11.57 21.14
N LYS A 66 0.16 12.16 20.71
CA LYS A 66 -0.31 13.41 21.31
C LYS A 66 -0.25 13.25 22.83
N PRO A 67 0.26 14.25 23.58
CA PRO A 67 0.19 14.20 25.03
C PRO A 67 -1.28 14.00 25.43
N ARG A 68 -1.51 12.94 26.21
CA ARG A 68 -2.81 12.66 26.84
C ARG A 68 -3.28 13.93 27.52
N ARG A 69 -4.40 14.49 27.05
CA ARG A 69 -5.18 15.39 27.91
C ARG A 69 -5.78 14.51 29.00
N ASP A 70 -5.25 14.64 30.20
CA ASP A 70 -5.82 14.08 31.42
C ASP A 70 -7.17 14.75 31.69
N THR A 71 -8.20 14.25 31.02
CA THR A 71 -9.57 14.33 31.52
C THR A 71 -10.02 12.90 31.74
N ALA A 72 -9.78 12.45 32.97
CA ALA A 72 -10.13 11.15 33.48
C ALA A 72 -11.65 10.93 33.43
N GLN A 73 -12.05 9.89 32.71
CA GLN A 73 -13.09 8.96 33.16
C GLN A 73 -12.75 7.58 32.59
N THR A 74 -12.09 6.79 33.44
CA THR A 74 -11.79 5.37 33.29
C THR A 74 -13.07 4.56 33.28
N LEU A 75 -13.16 3.59 32.36
CA LEU A 75 -13.74 2.25 32.53
C LEU A 75 -13.37 1.41 31.28
N THR A 76 -12.51 0.40 31.46
CA THR A 76 -12.29 -0.79 30.61
C THR A 76 -12.20 -0.58 29.07
N GLY A 77 -11.00 -0.73 28.50
CA GLY A 77 -10.82 -0.96 27.05
C GLY A 77 -9.65 -0.18 26.44
N LYS A 78 -8.82 -0.87 25.64
CA LYS A 78 -7.71 -0.28 24.87
C LYS A 78 -8.19 1.01 24.17
N GLN A 79 -7.52 2.14 24.41
CA GLN A 79 -7.74 3.36 23.61
C GLN A 79 -7.37 3.03 22.15
N TYR A 80 -8.37 2.93 21.30
CA TYR A 80 -8.21 2.76 19.86
C TYR A 80 -7.70 4.08 19.26
N ASP A 81 -6.50 4.05 18.66
CA ASP A 81 -5.98 5.16 17.87
C ASP A 81 -6.33 4.95 16.39
N PRO A 82 -7.22 5.77 15.81
CA PRO A 82 -7.66 5.62 14.42
C PRO A 82 -6.56 5.92 13.39
N ASP A 83 -5.48 6.61 13.79
CA ASP A 83 -4.38 7.00 12.92
C ASP A 83 -3.16 6.05 12.99
N ARG A 84 -3.21 5.03 13.85
CA ARG A 84 -2.09 4.10 14.12
C ARG A 84 -1.44 3.50 12.86
N TYR A 85 -2.24 3.18 11.84
CA TYR A 85 -1.79 2.53 10.60
C TYR A 85 -1.96 3.40 9.36
N LYS A 86 -2.06 4.71 9.55
CA LYS A 86 -2.07 5.65 8.45
C LYS A 86 -0.66 5.70 7.84
N LEU A 87 -0.59 5.70 6.51
CA LEU A 87 0.67 5.92 5.79
C LEU A 87 1.26 7.25 6.22
N PHE A 88 2.51 7.23 6.70
CA PHE A 88 3.20 8.43 7.15
C PHE A 88 4.39 8.68 6.23
N PHE A 89 4.28 9.73 5.43
CA PHE A 89 5.36 10.25 4.60
C PHE A 89 5.90 11.54 5.20
N GLN A 90 7.17 11.86 4.93
CA GLN A 90 7.71 13.16 5.30
C GLN A 90 6.89 14.28 4.64
N THR A 91 6.36 15.18 5.48
CA THR A 91 5.65 16.36 5.00
C THR A 91 6.64 17.35 4.42
N GLU A 92 6.38 17.81 3.21
CA GLU A 92 7.19 18.81 2.53
C GLU A 92 6.92 20.19 3.13
N THR A 93 7.95 21.05 3.20
CA THR A 93 7.81 22.41 3.72
C THR A 93 7.04 23.29 2.72
N ASN A 94 6.47 24.41 3.18
CA ASN A 94 5.79 25.35 2.28
C ASN A 94 6.75 25.92 1.23
N GLU A 95 8.02 26.10 1.58
CA GLU A 95 9.07 26.56 0.67
C GLU A 95 9.33 25.52 -0.42
N GLU A 96 9.54 24.25 -0.06
CA GLU A 96 9.71 23.14 -1.00
C GLU A 96 8.50 22.99 -1.94
N ILE A 97 7.29 23.20 -1.42
CA ILE A 97 6.05 23.16 -2.21
C ILE A 97 6.03 24.30 -3.23
N GLU A 98 6.40 25.52 -2.83
CA GLU A 98 6.38 26.68 -3.72
C GLU A 98 7.47 26.59 -4.79
N GLU A 99 8.67 26.14 -4.43
CA GLU A 99 9.73 25.82 -5.39
C GLU A 99 9.28 24.78 -6.41
N ARG A 100 8.61 23.71 -5.96
CA ARG A 100 8.08 22.68 -6.86
C ARG A 100 7.02 23.23 -7.80
N LYS A 101 6.15 24.13 -7.34
CA LYS A 101 5.17 24.82 -8.21
C LYS A 101 5.88 25.70 -9.24
N GLN A 102 6.93 26.41 -8.85
CA GLN A 102 7.72 27.22 -9.78
C GLN A 102 8.43 26.34 -10.81
N GLN A 103 9.03 25.22 -10.39
CA GLN A 103 9.62 24.24 -11.30
C GLN A 103 8.60 23.64 -12.26
N ALA A 104 7.36 23.39 -11.82
CA ALA A 104 6.28 22.88 -12.66
C ALA A 104 5.80 23.90 -13.72
N ARG A 105 6.13 25.19 -13.58
CA ARG A 105 5.89 26.23 -14.58
C ARG A 105 7.01 26.34 -15.61
N ARG A 106 8.14 25.65 -15.42
CA ARG A 106 9.22 25.61 -16.41
C ARG A 106 8.77 24.81 -17.63
N PRO A 107 9.27 25.13 -18.84
CA PRO A 107 8.97 24.35 -20.04
C PRO A 107 9.29 22.87 -19.84
N ILE A 108 8.42 22.00 -20.33
CA ILE A 108 8.67 20.56 -20.31
C ILE A 108 9.81 20.27 -21.28
N VAL A 109 10.93 19.79 -20.74
CA VAL A 109 12.04 19.29 -21.54
C VAL A 109 11.75 17.84 -21.89
N TYR A 110 11.68 17.55 -23.18
CA TYR A 110 11.56 16.18 -23.64
C TYR A 110 12.91 15.49 -23.49
N LEU A 111 12.95 14.43 -22.69
CA LEU A 111 14.13 13.59 -22.55
C LEU A 111 14.22 12.61 -23.73
N SER A 112 15.44 12.21 -24.05
CA SER A 112 15.68 11.14 -25.03
C SER A 112 15.17 9.80 -24.50
N LYS A 113 14.90 8.84 -25.40
CA LYS A 113 14.45 7.49 -24.98
C LYS A 113 15.42 6.81 -24.03
N LEU A 114 16.73 7.06 -24.17
CA LEU A 114 17.77 6.49 -23.32
C LEU A 114 17.72 7.06 -21.89
N GLU A 115 17.44 8.34 -21.73
CA GLU A 115 17.31 8.99 -20.41
C GLU A 115 16.02 8.59 -19.67
N LEU A 116 15.08 7.95 -20.39
CA LEU A 116 13.83 7.44 -19.86
C LEU A 116 13.95 5.96 -19.44
N GLU A 117 15.07 5.30 -19.74
CA GLU A 117 15.37 3.94 -19.30
C GLU A 117 15.78 3.96 -17.82
N TYR A 118 15.11 3.14 -17.01
CA TYR A 118 15.46 2.92 -15.60
C TYR A 118 15.76 1.44 -15.36
N THR A 119 16.82 1.17 -14.60
CA THR A 119 17.11 -0.17 -14.08
C THR A 119 16.69 -0.30 -12.61
N ILE A 120 16.65 -1.53 -12.09
CA ILE A 120 16.36 -1.73 -10.66
C ILE A 120 17.47 -1.12 -9.77
N GLU A 121 18.71 -1.11 -10.26
CA GLU A 121 19.87 -0.57 -9.56
C GLU A 121 19.84 0.95 -9.50
N ASP A 122 19.17 1.63 -10.44
CA ASP A 122 18.99 3.07 -10.39
C ASP A 122 17.98 3.47 -9.31
N ILE A 123 17.03 2.57 -9.01
CA ILE A 123 15.95 2.79 -8.05
C ILE A 123 16.39 2.37 -6.64
N TYR A 124 16.88 1.14 -6.52
CA TYR A 124 17.27 0.54 -5.26
C TYR A 124 18.78 0.31 -5.24
N LYS A 125 19.41 0.61 -4.12
CA LYS A 125 20.84 0.34 -3.88
C LYS A 125 20.99 -0.69 -2.75
N PRO A 126 20.87 -1.99 -3.03
CA PRO A 126 21.02 -3.02 -2.01
C PRO A 126 22.38 -2.92 -1.31
N GLY A 127 22.41 -3.12 0.00
CA GLY A 127 23.61 -2.99 0.83
C GLY A 127 23.89 -1.57 1.33
N THR A 128 23.02 -0.60 1.03
CA THR A 128 23.09 0.77 1.59
C THR A 128 22.09 0.95 2.74
N VAL A 129 22.07 2.14 3.35
CA VAL A 129 21.11 2.49 4.40
C VAL A 129 19.64 2.46 3.93
N LEU A 130 19.39 2.40 2.62
CA LEU A 130 18.05 2.32 2.01
C LEU A 130 17.46 0.90 2.05
N ASP A 131 18.21 -0.07 2.53
CA ASP A 131 17.71 -1.43 2.74
C ASP A 131 16.60 -1.48 3.79
N MET A 132 15.62 -2.36 3.59
CA MET A 132 14.51 -2.50 4.53
C MET A 132 14.99 -2.81 5.97
N PRO A 133 14.35 -2.25 7.00
CA PRO A 133 14.70 -2.54 8.37
C PRO A 133 14.31 -3.99 8.71
N LYS A 134 15.27 -4.74 9.22
CA LYS A 134 15.07 -6.12 9.69
C LYS A 134 14.53 -6.08 11.13
N ARG A 135 13.52 -6.91 11.42
CA ARG A 135 12.98 -7.01 12.78
C ARG A 135 14.08 -7.47 13.75
N PRO A 136 14.28 -6.80 14.90
CA PRO A 136 15.21 -7.29 15.91
C PRO A 136 14.80 -8.70 16.38
N LYS A 137 15.79 -9.53 16.71
CA LYS A 137 15.52 -10.86 17.26
C LYS A 137 14.71 -10.72 18.55
N TRP A 138 13.63 -11.49 18.65
CA TRP A 138 12.80 -11.56 19.84
C TRP A 138 12.52 -13.03 20.19
N ASN A 139 12.07 -13.29 21.42
CA ASN A 139 11.67 -14.62 21.86
C ASN A 139 10.48 -14.52 22.83
N TYR A 140 9.77 -15.63 23.05
CA TYR A 140 8.59 -15.70 23.91
C TYR A 140 8.87 -15.41 25.41
N LYS A 141 10.13 -15.34 25.83
CA LYS A 141 10.50 -14.98 27.21
C LYS A 141 10.58 -13.46 27.40
N MET A 142 10.66 -12.69 26.31
CA MET A 142 10.71 -11.23 26.38
C MET A 142 9.32 -10.67 26.66
N ASP A 143 9.25 -9.66 27.52
CA ASP A 143 8.00 -8.93 27.71
C ASP A 143 7.66 -8.11 26.45
N LYS A 144 6.37 -7.94 26.21
CA LYS A 144 5.87 -7.17 25.06
C LYS A 144 6.48 -5.77 25.01
N ARG A 145 6.58 -5.07 26.15
CA ARG A 145 7.14 -3.71 26.20
C ARG A 145 8.61 -3.70 25.78
N GLN A 146 9.35 -4.74 26.14
CA GLN A 146 10.76 -4.87 25.77
C GLN A 146 10.91 -5.09 24.26
N VAL A 147 10.07 -5.94 23.66
CA VAL A 147 10.05 -6.14 22.20
C VAL A 147 9.72 -4.84 21.49
N GLU A 148 8.68 -4.13 21.94
CA GLU A 148 8.25 -2.87 21.35
C GLU A 148 9.34 -1.79 21.43
N ALA A 149 10.04 -1.68 22.57
CA ALA A 149 11.13 -0.72 22.76
C ALA A 149 12.35 -1.04 21.89
N ASN A 150 12.69 -2.33 21.72
CA ASN A 150 13.79 -2.74 20.85
C ASN A 150 13.51 -2.42 19.38
N GLU A 151 12.29 -2.70 18.92
CA GLU A 151 11.83 -2.37 17.57
C GLU A 151 11.83 -0.86 17.33
N GLU A 152 11.34 -0.08 18.30
CA GLU A 152 11.32 1.39 18.22
C GLU A 152 12.73 1.97 18.18
N SER A 153 13.62 1.48 19.05
CA SER A 153 15.03 1.89 19.05
C SER A 153 15.67 1.59 17.69
N MET A 154 15.59 0.36 17.19
CA MET A 154 16.17 -0.02 15.89
C MET A 154 15.62 0.86 14.75
N PHE A 155 14.29 1.03 14.71
CA PHE A 155 13.66 1.80 13.63
C PHE A 155 14.01 3.29 13.69
N ARG A 156 14.17 3.86 14.88
CA ARG A 156 14.65 5.23 15.06
C ARG A 156 16.08 5.40 14.51
N HIS A 157 16.98 4.44 14.79
CA HIS A 157 18.33 4.46 14.23
C HIS A 157 18.28 4.38 12.70
N TYR A 158 17.51 3.44 12.15
CA TYR A 158 17.28 3.30 10.71
C TYR A 158 16.85 4.61 10.03
N ILE A 159 15.82 5.30 10.55
CA ILE A 159 15.36 6.57 9.98
C ILE A 159 16.40 7.68 10.12
N ARG A 160 17.14 7.72 11.24
CA ARG A 160 18.21 8.69 11.45
C ARG A 160 19.33 8.50 10.42
N ASP A 161 19.75 7.26 10.21
CA ASP A 161 20.86 6.94 9.32
C ASP A 161 20.50 7.26 7.86
N ILE A 162 19.28 6.96 7.42
CA ILE A 162 18.76 7.38 6.10
C ILE A 162 18.86 8.91 5.92
N LYS A 163 18.42 9.67 6.92
CA LYS A 163 18.43 11.14 6.85
C LYS A 163 19.83 11.74 6.88
N HIS A 164 20.76 11.06 7.55
CA HIS A 164 22.14 11.47 7.61
C HIS A 164 22.85 11.26 6.27
N GLU A 165 22.65 10.11 5.62
CA GLU A 165 23.28 9.79 4.33
C GLU A 165 22.60 10.51 3.15
N HIS A 166 21.29 10.75 3.23
CA HIS A 166 20.51 11.43 2.19
C HIS A 166 19.77 12.65 2.74
N PRO A 167 20.49 13.76 3.04
CA PRO A 167 19.88 14.99 3.50
C PRO A 167 19.17 15.69 2.33
N GLY A 168 17.83 15.67 2.31
CA GLY A 168 17.03 16.50 1.40
C GLY A 168 15.96 15.74 0.61
N THR A 169 15.73 16.20 -0.63
CA THR A 169 14.60 15.77 -1.48
C THR A 169 14.93 14.65 -2.48
N GLU A 170 16.15 14.12 -2.43
CA GLU A 170 16.64 13.10 -3.36
C GLU A 170 15.93 11.75 -3.20
N LEU A 171 15.41 11.47 -2.00
CA LEU A 171 14.67 10.24 -1.74
C LEU A 171 13.23 10.31 -2.18
N SER A 172 12.75 9.16 -2.67
CA SER A 172 11.34 8.88 -2.89
C SER A 172 10.52 9.00 -1.61
N TYR A 173 9.20 9.08 -1.71
CA TYR A 173 8.36 8.87 -0.53
C TYR A 173 8.56 7.43 -0.03
N PHE A 174 8.59 7.22 1.28
CA PHE A 174 8.70 5.90 1.88
C PHE A 174 8.03 5.87 3.25
N GLU A 175 7.67 4.68 3.71
CA GLU A 175 6.94 4.51 4.96
C GLU A 175 7.80 4.82 6.18
N MET A 176 7.40 5.84 6.94
CA MET A 176 8.05 6.25 8.18
C MET A 176 7.30 5.77 9.43
N ASN A 177 6.17 5.07 9.27
CA ASN A 177 5.41 4.50 10.37
C ASN A 177 5.88 3.08 10.72
N LEU A 178 6.46 2.90 11.91
CA LEU A 178 6.89 1.60 12.44
C LEU A 178 5.75 0.57 12.47
N GLU A 179 4.51 0.99 12.71
CA GLU A 179 3.37 0.08 12.78
C GLU A 179 3.12 -0.63 11.44
N THR A 180 3.32 0.06 10.32
CA THR A 180 3.21 -0.53 8.98
C THR A 180 4.34 -1.55 8.74
N TRP A 181 5.56 -1.25 9.19
CA TRP A 181 6.70 -2.19 9.14
C TRP A 181 6.47 -3.42 10.03
N ARG A 182 5.86 -3.25 11.21
CA ARG A 182 5.43 -4.36 12.08
C ARG A 182 4.44 -5.29 11.36
N GLN A 183 3.50 -4.74 10.59
CA GLN A 183 2.59 -5.56 9.78
C GLN A 183 3.35 -6.36 8.72
N LEU A 184 4.30 -5.73 8.02
CA LEU A 184 5.14 -6.44 7.05
C LEU A 184 5.90 -7.59 7.72
N TRP A 185 6.58 -7.35 8.84
CA TRP A 185 7.30 -8.40 9.56
C TRP A 185 6.38 -9.54 9.98
N ARG A 186 5.15 -9.23 10.42
CA ARG A 186 4.17 -10.26 10.79
C ARG A 186 3.79 -11.15 9.58
N VAL A 187 3.53 -10.56 8.42
CA VAL A 187 3.28 -11.31 7.17
C VAL A 187 4.48 -12.19 6.84
N LEU A 188 5.68 -11.60 6.91
CA LEU A 188 6.93 -12.28 6.62
C LEU A 188 7.28 -13.35 7.64
N GLU A 189 6.72 -13.37 8.85
CA GLU A 189 6.93 -14.45 9.83
C GLU A 189 5.92 -15.58 9.63
N VAL A 190 4.64 -15.23 9.49
CA VAL A 190 3.51 -16.17 9.47
C VAL A 190 3.38 -16.94 8.17
N SER A 191 3.78 -16.35 7.04
CA SER A 191 3.66 -16.96 5.71
C SER A 191 4.54 -18.21 5.52
N ASN A 192 4.09 -19.17 4.72
CA ASN A 192 4.96 -20.19 4.13
C ASN A 192 5.58 -19.68 2.84
N ILE A 193 4.77 -19.03 2.00
CA ILE A 193 5.16 -18.44 0.72
C ILE A 193 4.88 -16.95 0.77
N VAL A 194 5.83 -16.13 0.32
CA VAL A 194 5.68 -14.67 0.20
C VAL A 194 5.38 -14.33 -1.25
N VAL A 195 4.25 -13.65 -1.50
CA VAL A 195 3.86 -13.16 -2.82
C VAL A 195 4.08 -11.65 -2.87
N ILE A 196 5.03 -11.22 -3.68
CA ILE A 196 5.32 -9.81 -3.95
C ILE A 196 4.48 -9.39 -5.16
N ILE A 197 3.55 -8.46 -4.96
CA ILE A 197 2.62 -7.99 -5.99
C ILE A 197 3.13 -6.66 -6.55
N THR A 198 3.24 -6.59 -7.86
CA THR A 198 3.71 -5.41 -8.60
C THR A 198 2.72 -5.01 -9.69
N ASP A 199 2.64 -3.73 -10.03
CA ASP A 199 1.90 -3.26 -11.21
C ASP A 199 2.78 -3.43 -12.45
N VAL A 200 2.30 -4.17 -13.45
CA VAL A 200 3.05 -4.53 -14.67
C VAL A 200 3.54 -3.31 -15.47
N ARG A 201 2.94 -2.13 -15.27
CA ARG A 201 3.36 -0.91 -15.96
C ARG A 201 4.74 -0.44 -15.48
N TYR A 202 5.05 -0.66 -14.20
CA TYR A 202 6.29 -0.19 -13.57
C TYR A 202 6.80 -1.18 -12.49
N PRO A 203 7.04 -2.45 -12.85
CA PRO A 203 7.32 -3.49 -11.85
C PRO A 203 8.63 -3.27 -11.11
N ILE A 204 9.64 -2.66 -11.75
CA ILE A 204 10.94 -2.32 -11.13
C ILE A 204 10.83 -1.28 -10.00
N ILE A 205 9.82 -0.40 -10.02
CA ILE A 205 9.55 0.56 -8.94
C ILE A 205 8.84 -0.15 -7.78
N HIS A 206 8.06 -1.20 -8.07
CA HIS A 206 7.25 -1.88 -7.08
C HIS A 206 7.93 -3.09 -6.43
N PHE A 207 9.00 -3.60 -7.05
CA PHE A 207 9.78 -4.73 -6.60
C PHE A 207 11.02 -4.25 -5.84
N SER A 208 11.03 -4.40 -4.51
CA SER A 208 12.22 -4.14 -3.70
C SER A 208 13.14 -5.38 -3.69
N PRO A 209 14.39 -5.27 -4.21
CA PRO A 209 15.35 -6.37 -4.16
C PRO A 209 15.72 -6.77 -2.73
N THR A 210 15.75 -5.81 -1.79
CA THR A 210 16.06 -6.09 -0.39
C THR A 210 14.97 -6.92 0.27
N LEU A 211 13.69 -6.69 -0.07
CA LEU A 211 12.60 -7.55 0.40
C LEU A 211 12.74 -8.98 -0.12
N TYR A 212 13.03 -9.14 -1.41
CA TYR A 212 13.28 -10.45 -2.01
C TYR A 212 14.43 -11.18 -1.32
N THR A 213 15.57 -10.50 -1.18
CA THR A 213 16.79 -11.04 -0.56
C THR A 213 16.53 -11.43 0.90
N HIS A 214 15.88 -10.57 1.67
CA HIS A 214 15.53 -10.88 3.06
C HIS A 214 14.59 -12.10 3.17
N ALA A 215 13.54 -12.15 2.35
CA ALA A 215 12.60 -13.26 2.37
C ALA A 215 13.26 -14.59 1.95
N ARG A 216 14.12 -14.56 0.92
CA ARG A 216 14.75 -15.76 0.37
C ARG A 216 15.98 -16.20 1.16
N GLU A 217 16.88 -15.29 1.49
CA GLU A 217 18.17 -15.62 2.09
C GLU A 217 18.12 -15.65 3.61
N ASP A 218 17.49 -14.68 4.26
CA ASP A 218 17.45 -14.62 5.73
C ASP A 218 16.33 -15.51 6.29
N LEU A 219 15.14 -15.44 5.69
CA LEU A 219 13.97 -16.17 6.17
C LEU A 219 13.78 -17.54 5.51
N LYS A 220 14.58 -17.87 4.48
CA LYS A 220 14.53 -19.14 3.72
C LYS A 220 13.12 -19.49 3.23
N LYS A 221 12.38 -18.47 2.78
CA LYS A 221 11.03 -18.63 2.23
C LYS A 221 11.06 -18.69 0.71
N ASP A 222 10.03 -19.32 0.16
CA ASP A 222 9.78 -19.25 -1.28
C ASP A 222 9.07 -17.93 -1.60
N VAL A 223 9.53 -17.30 -2.67
CA VAL A 223 9.06 -15.98 -3.09
C VAL A 223 8.47 -16.09 -4.49
N ILE A 224 7.26 -15.56 -4.65
CA ILE A 224 6.57 -15.48 -5.94
C ILE A 224 6.39 -13.99 -6.26
N LEU A 225 6.78 -13.59 -7.47
CA LEU A 225 6.46 -12.28 -8.03
C LEU A 225 5.18 -12.39 -8.86
N VAL A 226 4.18 -11.59 -8.50
CA VAL A 226 2.99 -11.41 -9.34
C VAL A 226 3.10 -10.09 -10.10
N LEU A 227 3.15 -10.18 -11.42
CA LEU A 227 2.94 -9.06 -12.34
C LEU A 227 1.44 -8.86 -12.49
N ASN A 228 0.87 -7.90 -11.76
CA ASN A 228 -0.56 -7.63 -11.73
C ASN A 228 -0.96 -6.59 -12.78
N LYS A 229 -2.24 -6.63 -13.18
CA LYS A 229 -2.87 -5.74 -14.17
C LYS A 229 -2.26 -5.87 -15.56
N ILE A 230 -1.93 -7.10 -15.95
CA ILE A 230 -1.36 -7.43 -17.28
C ILE A 230 -2.20 -6.91 -18.46
N ASP A 231 -3.51 -6.67 -18.25
CA ASP A 231 -4.44 -6.09 -19.22
C ASP A 231 -4.23 -4.59 -19.51
N LEU A 232 -3.26 -3.95 -18.84
CA LEU A 232 -2.91 -2.53 -19.03
C LEU A 232 -1.74 -2.31 -19.99
N VAL A 233 -1.04 -3.37 -20.40
CA VAL A 233 0.10 -3.30 -21.31
C VAL A 233 -0.03 -4.37 -22.41
N PRO A 234 0.61 -4.18 -23.56
CA PRO A 234 0.66 -5.20 -24.60
C PRO A 234 1.33 -6.49 -24.10
N PRO A 235 0.93 -7.68 -24.60
CA PRO A 235 1.50 -8.97 -24.20
C PRO A 235 3.03 -9.05 -24.37
N GLU A 236 3.57 -8.37 -25.39
CA GLU A 236 5.01 -8.32 -25.66
C GLU A 236 5.78 -7.70 -24.49
N VAL A 237 5.21 -6.65 -23.87
CA VAL A 237 5.79 -5.99 -22.68
C VAL A 237 5.75 -6.92 -21.47
N VAL A 238 4.68 -7.70 -21.31
CA VAL A 238 4.58 -8.69 -20.23
C VAL A 238 5.66 -9.76 -20.37
N VAL A 239 5.87 -10.28 -21.58
CA VAL A 239 6.92 -11.27 -21.88
C VAL A 239 8.30 -10.69 -21.62
N ALA A 240 8.56 -9.46 -22.05
CA ALA A 240 9.83 -8.76 -21.78
C ALA A 240 10.09 -8.62 -20.28
N TRP A 241 9.08 -8.24 -19.48
CA TRP A 241 9.22 -8.17 -18.02
C TRP A 241 9.49 -9.53 -17.39
N LYS A 242 8.82 -10.59 -17.84
CA LYS A 242 9.09 -11.96 -17.36
C LYS A 242 10.54 -12.34 -17.62
N ASP A 243 11.05 -12.11 -18.83
CA ASP A 243 12.42 -12.41 -19.20
C ASP A 243 13.44 -11.59 -18.39
N TYR A 244 13.19 -10.29 -18.22
CA TYR A 244 14.02 -9.41 -17.40
C TYR A 244 14.15 -9.91 -15.95
N PHE A 245 13.02 -10.20 -15.28
CA PHE A 245 13.06 -10.68 -13.90
C PHE A 245 13.64 -12.09 -13.78
N HIS A 246 13.42 -12.96 -14.77
CA HIS A 246 13.96 -14.32 -14.75
C HIS A 246 15.48 -14.31 -14.91
N LYS A 247 16.03 -13.48 -15.80
CA LYS A 247 17.48 -13.30 -15.96
C LYS A 247 18.14 -12.74 -14.71
N LYS A 248 17.46 -11.80 -14.04
CA LYS A 248 18.01 -11.08 -12.89
C LYS A 248 17.83 -11.82 -11.56
N PHE A 249 16.74 -12.57 -11.42
CA PHE A 249 16.40 -13.34 -10.23
C PHE A 249 15.95 -14.76 -10.65
N PRO A 250 16.91 -15.67 -10.93
CA PRO A 250 16.60 -16.99 -11.49
C PRO A 250 15.70 -17.87 -10.62
N ASP A 251 15.79 -17.72 -9.29
CA ASP A 251 14.99 -18.47 -8.32
C ASP A 251 13.59 -17.87 -8.09
N LEU A 252 13.26 -16.77 -8.76
CA LEU A 252 11.97 -16.08 -8.60
C LEU A 252 10.90 -16.72 -9.49
N HIS A 253 9.81 -17.18 -8.88
CA HIS A 253 8.64 -17.62 -9.63
C HIS A 253 7.82 -16.41 -10.08
N ILE A 254 7.60 -16.25 -11.38
CA ILE A 254 6.91 -15.07 -11.94
C ILE A 254 5.56 -15.49 -12.51
N ILE A 255 4.49 -14.87 -12.00
CA ILE A 255 3.10 -15.16 -12.36
C ILE A 255 2.44 -13.91 -12.91
N CYS A 256 1.65 -14.09 -13.96
CA CYS A 256 0.89 -13.00 -14.56
C CYS A 256 -0.54 -13.01 -14.04
N PHE A 257 -1.04 -11.86 -13.58
CA PHE A 257 -2.36 -11.77 -12.97
C PHE A 257 -3.18 -10.59 -13.49
N THR A 258 -4.48 -10.80 -13.68
CA THR A 258 -5.46 -9.71 -13.77
C THR A 258 -6.78 -10.11 -13.13
N SER A 259 -7.27 -9.28 -12.21
CA SER A 259 -8.57 -9.48 -11.55
C SER A 259 -9.74 -9.19 -12.49
N PHE A 260 -9.55 -8.32 -13.48
CA PHE A 260 -10.62 -7.80 -14.34
C PHE A 260 -10.15 -7.79 -15.80
N PRO A 261 -9.95 -8.96 -16.43
CA PRO A 261 -9.58 -9.01 -17.84
C PRO A 261 -10.66 -8.30 -18.67
N LYS A 262 -10.20 -7.45 -19.59
CA LYS A 262 -11.10 -6.77 -20.52
C LYS A 262 -11.45 -7.74 -21.65
N ASP A 263 -12.74 -7.81 -21.98
CA ASP A 263 -13.21 -8.54 -23.16
C ASP A 263 -12.53 -7.95 -24.42
N PRO A 264 -11.89 -8.76 -25.30
CA PRO A 264 -11.32 -8.29 -26.56
C PRO A 264 -12.28 -7.44 -27.39
N GLU A 265 -13.58 -7.72 -27.31
CA GLU A 265 -14.60 -6.96 -28.01
C GLU A 265 -14.88 -5.60 -27.35
N GLU A 266 -14.75 -5.49 -26.03
CA GLU A 266 -14.79 -4.20 -25.32
C GLU A 266 -13.56 -3.34 -25.67
N ILE A 267 -12.37 -3.94 -25.80
CA ILE A 267 -11.14 -3.23 -26.19
C ILE A 267 -11.32 -2.60 -27.58
N ARG A 268 -11.73 -3.39 -28.57
CA ARG A 268 -12.02 -2.91 -29.94
C ARG A 268 -13.08 -1.81 -29.95
N GLN A 269 -14.13 -1.95 -29.16
CA GLN A 269 -15.19 -0.95 -29.09
C GLN A 269 -14.75 0.34 -28.38
N MET A 270 -13.84 0.28 -27.40
CA MET A 270 -13.29 1.46 -26.73
C MET A 270 -12.41 2.29 -27.68
N GLU A 271 -11.63 1.64 -28.54
CA GLU A 271 -10.83 2.31 -29.58
C GLU A 271 -11.73 3.06 -30.59
N ILE A 272 -12.93 2.54 -30.87
CA ILE A 272 -13.88 3.12 -31.82
C ILE A 272 -14.82 4.17 -31.17
N LYS A 273 -15.12 4.09 -29.86
CA LYS A 273 -16.20 4.85 -29.19
C LYS A 273 -15.74 6.01 -28.30
N VAL A 274 -14.79 6.83 -28.74
CA VAL A 274 -14.47 8.10 -28.03
C VAL A 274 -15.67 9.09 -27.97
N LYS A 275 -16.79 8.86 -28.68
CA LYS A 275 -17.89 9.85 -28.83
C LYS A 275 -19.32 9.48 -28.41
N LYS A 276 -19.65 8.35 -27.76
CA LYS A 276 -21.05 8.11 -27.30
C LYS A 276 -21.16 7.56 -25.89
N ARG A 277 -22.07 8.17 -25.12
CA ARG A 277 -22.47 7.84 -23.74
C ARG A 277 -22.60 6.33 -23.52
N LEU A 278 -21.92 5.83 -22.48
CA LEU A 278 -21.94 4.44 -22.04
C LEU A 278 -23.38 3.98 -21.75
N ARG A 279 -23.84 2.97 -22.50
CA ARG A 279 -24.99 2.15 -22.08
C ARG A 279 -24.62 1.44 -20.77
N ARG A 280 -25.57 1.36 -19.83
CA ARG A 280 -25.42 0.63 -18.56
C ARG A 280 -24.90 -0.78 -18.83
N ARG A 281 -23.74 -1.11 -18.26
CA ARG A 281 -23.10 -2.43 -18.34
C ARG A 281 -24.03 -3.46 -17.69
N LYS A 282 -24.24 -4.61 -18.36
CA LYS A 282 -24.76 -5.80 -17.66
C LYS A 282 -23.73 -6.18 -16.60
N LYS A 283 -24.18 -6.49 -15.38
CA LYS A 283 -23.35 -7.10 -14.33
C LYS A 283 -22.85 -8.45 -14.85
N ARG A 284 -21.65 -8.48 -15.41
CA ARG A 284 -20.94 -9.73 -15.72
C ARG A 284 -19.87 -9.88 -14.66
N SER A 285 -19.83 -11.05 -14.03
CA SER A 285 -18.70 -11.40 -13.21
C SER A 285 -17.47 -11.64 -14.09
N PHE A 286 -16.29 -11.42 -13.54
CA PHE A 286 -15.03 -11.61 -14.26
C PHE A 286 -14.35 -12.88 -13.77
N ILE A 287 -13.87 -13.70 -14.70
CA ILE A 287 -12.95 -14.80 -14.40
C ILE A 287 -11.53 -14.20 -14.35
N PRO A 288 -10.85 -14.21 -13.19
CA PRO A 288 -9.50 -13.68 -13.09
C PRO A 288 -8.48 -14.58 -13.82
N VAL A 289 -7.46 -13.96 -14.39
CA VAL A 289 -6.31 -14.68 -14.99
C VAL A 289 -5.23 -14.84 -13.93
N GLY A 290 -4.64 -16.04 -13.84
CA GLY A 290 -3.54 -16.33 -12.93
C GLY A 290 -3.81 -17.29 -11.76
N PRO A 291 -5.04 -17.48 -11.22
CA PRO A 291 -5.25 -18.40 -10.08
C PRO A 291 -4.74 -19.82 -10.32
N ARG A 292 -4.92 -20.35 -11.53
CA ARG A 292 -4.47 -21.71 -11.91
C ARG A 292 -2.94 -21.82 -11.94
N GLU A 293 -2.25 -20.80 -12.46
CA GLU A 293 -0.78 -20.75 -12.46
C GLU A 293 -0.24 -20.62 -11.02
N LEU A 294 -0.87 -19.78 -10.20
CA LEU A 294 -0.52 -19.63 -8.78
C LEU A 294 -0.71 -20.93 -7.99
N HIS A 295 -1.84 -21.61 -8.19
CA HIS A 295 -2.09 -22.92 -7.60
C HIS A 295 -0.98 -23.91 -7.97
N HIS A 296 -0.65 -24.03 -9.25
CA HIS A 296 0.37 -24.97 -9.74
C HIS A 296 1.77 -24.69 -9.14
N VAL A 297 2.17 -23.42 -9.07
CA VAL A 297 3.45 -23.03 -8.45
C VAL A 297 3.44 -23.36 -6.95
N CYS A 298 2.35 -23.05 -6.24
CA CYS A 298 2.21 -23.38 -4.82
C CYS A 298 2.23 -24.89 -4.58
N GLU A 299 1.59 -25.70 -5.43
CA GLU A 299 1.61 -27.16 -5.34
C GLU A 299 3.03 -27.72 -5.50
N LYS A 300 3.77 -27.20 -6.49
CA LYS A 300 5.17 -27.56 -6.72
C LYS A 300 6.05 -27.23 -5.51
N LEU A 301 5.89 -26.04 -4.93
CA LEU A 301 6.68 -25.57 -3.78
C LEU A 301 6.34 -26.32 -2.48
N MET A 302 5.09 -26.74 -2.31
CA MET A 302 4.67 -27.45 -1.10
C MET A 302 5.04 -28.94 -1.11
N HIS A 303 5.44 -29.51 -2.25
CA HIS A 303 5.90 -30.90 -2.38
C HIS A 303 4.97 -31.92 -1.69
N GLY A 304 3.66 -31.74 -1.80
CA GLY A 304 2.65 -32.63 -1.19
C GLY A 304 2.44 -32.49 0.32
N LYS A 305 3.09 -31.52 0.99
CA LYS A 305 2.92 -31.27 2.43
C LYS A 305 1.51 -30.77 2.81
N VAL A 306 0.78 -30.19 1.85
CA VAL A 306 -0.57 -29.64 2.04
C VAL A 306 -1.45 -30.09 0.87
N ASN A 307 -2.68 -30.49 1.15
CA ASN A 307 -3.66 -30.83 0.12
C ASN A 307 -4.25 -29.55 -0.50
N LEU A 308 -3.98 -29.31 -1.79
CA LEU A 308 -4.48 -28.15 -2.53
C LEU A 308 -5.59 -28.51 -3.54
N LYS A 309 -6.14 -29.73 -3.49
CA LYS A 309 -7.22 -30.16 -4.41
C LYS A 309 -8.49 -29.32 -4.27
N ASP A 310 -8.86 -28.97 -3.04
CA ASP A 310 -10.03 -28.13 -2.78
C ASP A 310 -9.88 -26.75 -3.43
N TRP A 311 -8.66 -26.20 -3.46
CA TRP A 311 -8.38 -24.94 -4.12
C TRP A 311 -8.50 -25.08 -5.65
N LEU A 312 -8.01 -26.18 -6.22
CA LEU A 312 -8.19 -26.44 -7.65
C LEU A 312 -9.68 -26.57 -8.03
N HIS A 313 -10.47 -27.32 -7.26
CA HIS A 313 -11.91 -27.45 -7.48
C HIS A 313 -12.61 -26.09 -7.42
N HIS A 314 -12.24 -25.25 -6.43
CA HIS A 314 -12.76 -23.89 -6.33
C HIS A 314 -12.44 -23.03 -7.55
N ILE A 315 -11.24 -23.15 -8.14
CA ILE A 315 -10.90 -22.46 -9.40
C ILE A 315 -11.77 -22.96 -10.55
N GLU A 316 -11.94 -24.28 -10.67
CA GLU A 316 -12.76 -24.88 -11.74
C GLU A 316 -14.24 -24.50 -11.63
N ASP A 317 -14.78 -24.37 -10.41
CA ASP A 317 -16.14 -23.91 -10.17
C ASP A 317 -16.32 -22.45 -10.57
N GLN A 318 -15.35 -21.58 -10.27
CA GLN A 318 -15.36 -20.18 -10.73
C GLN A 318 -15.31 -20.06 -12.25
N GLU A 319 -14.53 -20.91 -12.92
CA GLU A 319 -14.43 -20.95 -14.39
C GLU A 319 -15.76 -21.39 -15.03
N LYS A 320 -16.54 -22.25 -14.36
CA LYS A 320 -17.85 -22.74 -14.84
C LYS A 320 -19.01 -21.79 -14.53
N ASN A 321 -19.02 -21.15 -13.36
CA ASN A 321 -20.16 -20.37 -12.87
C ASN A 321 -19.93 -18.85 -13.02
N THR A 322 -20.09 -18.34 -14.24
CA THR A 322 -19.86 -16.92 -14.58
C THR A 322 -20.93 -15.94 -14.11
N ASP A 323 -21.98 -16.39 -13.44
CA ASP A 323 -23.07 -15.51 -12.97
C ASP A 323 -22.87 -15.05 -11.51
N GLU A 324 -22.01 -15.70 -10.73
CA GLU A 324 -21.84 -15.46 -9.27
C GLU A 324 -20.51 -14.80 -8.85
N GLY A 325 -19.63 -14.42 -9.78
CA GLY A 325 -18.34 -13.82 -9.42
C GLY A 325 -18.37 -12.31 -9.11
N VAL A 326 -17.21 -11.76 -8.73
CA VAL A 326 -17.06 -10.33 -8.36
C VAL A 326 -17.21 -9.39 -9.56
N THR A 327 -18.03 -8.35 -9.40
CA THR A 327 -18.03 -7.22 -10.34
C THR A 327 -17.07 -6.11 -9.91
N TYR A 328 -16.59 -5.33 -10.89
CA TYR A 328 -15.75 -4.17 -10.64
C TYR A 328 -16.44 -3.13 -9.72
N GLU A 329 -17.75 -2.93 -9.90
CA GLU A 329 -18.55 -1.99 -9.10
C GLU A 329 -18.69 -2.45 -7.64
N GLU A 330 -18.90 -3.75 -7.40
CA GLU A 330 -18.94 -4.32 -6.04
C GLU A 330 -17.57 -4.20 -5.35
N THR A 331 -16.48 -4.36 -6.09
CA THR A 331 -15.12 -4.22 -5.52
C THR A 331 -14.84 -2.79 -5.06
N LEU A 332 -15.30 -1.79 -5.81
CA LEU A 332 -15.11 -0.37 -5.50
C LEU A 332 -16.16 0.23 -4.56
N SER A 333 -17.26 -0.48 -4.27
CA SER A 333 -18.24 0.03 -3.31
C SER A 333 -17.61 0.04 -1.91
N SER A 334 -17.28 1.23 -1.42
CA SER A 334 -16.89 1.45 -0.04
C SER A 334 -18.16 1.44 0.81
N ASP A 335 -18.54 0.28 1.33
CA ASP A 335 -19.53 0.24 2.39
C ASP A 335 -18.87 0.83 3.65
N GLU A 336 -19.05 2.14 3.85
CA GLU A 336 -18.47 2.94 4.95
C GLU A 336 -18.89 2.47 6.37
N ASN A 337 -19.60 1.35 6.50
CA ASN A 337 -20.18 0.86 7.75
C ASN A 337 -19.77 -0.56 8.13
N GLU A 338 -18.86 -1.20 7.42
CA GLU A 338 -18.25 -2.45 7.91
C GLU A 338 -17.11 -2.06 8.84
N ASP A 339 -17.44 -2.03 10.14
CA ASP A 339 -16.47 -2.14 11.22
C ASP A 339 -15.59 -3.35 10.90
N ASP A 340 -14.31 -3.09 10.61
CA ASP A 340 -13.30 -4.08 10.21
C ASP A 340 -12.88 -4.90 11.46
N GLY A 341 -13.89 -5.42 12.16
CA GLY A 341 -13.86 -6.16 13.41
C GLY A 341 -13.24 -7.53 13.24
N SER A 342 -12.10 -7.62 12.56
CA SER A 342 -11.17 -8.70 12.75
C SER A 342 -10.54 -8.54 14.13
N MET A 343 -11.12 -9.27 15.09
CA MET A 343 -10.47 -9.55 16.36
C MET A 343 -9.05 -10.04 16.04
N PHE A 344 -8.05 -9.48 16.74
CA PHE A 344 -6.65 -9.89 16.64
C PHE A 344 -6.53 -11.35 17.09
N GLU A 345 -6.79 -12.31 16.21
CA GLU A 345 -6.39 -13.69 16.47
C GLU A 345 -4.87 -13.75 16.36
N GLU A 346 -4.22 -14.26 17.40
CA GLU A 346 -2.82 -14.66 17.32
C GLU A 346 -2.70 -15.72 16.23
N VAL A 347 -2.28 -15.28 15.06
CA VAL A 347 -2.10 -16.18 13.92
C VAL A 347 -0.89 -17.07 14.17
N GLU A 348 -1.10 -18.19 14.86
CA GLU A 348 -0.09 -19.24 14.94
C GLU A 348 0.05 -19.95 13.60
N LYS A 349 1.28 -20.41 13.33
CA LYS A 349 1.59 -21.21 12.16
C LYS A 349 1.07 -22.63 12.40
N LYS A 350 -0.17 -22.89 11.97
CA LYS A 350 -0.78 -24.21 12.06
C LYS A 350 -0.14 -25.16 11.05
N GLU A 351 0.29 -26.33 11.51
CA GLU A 351 0.75 -27.41 10.63
C GLU A 351 -0.41 -27.89 9.74
N GLY A 352 -0.12 -28.18 8.48
CA GLY A 352 -1.12 -28.63 7.49
C GLY A 352 -1.90 -27.53 6.75
N ILE A 353 -1.68 -26.24 7.07
CA ILE A 353 -2.30 -25.12 6.34
C ILE A 353 -1.22 -24.34 5.58
N LEU A 354 -1.42 -24.15 4.27
CA LEU A 354 -0.60 -23.27 3.45
C LEU A 354 -0.99 -21.81 3.73
N THR A 355 -0.06 -21.02 4.25
CA THR A 355 -0.25 -19.57 4.42
C THR A 355 0.52 -18.79 3.35
N ILE A 356 -0.19 -17.99 2.55
CA ILE A 356 0.35 -17.14 1.50
C ILE A 356 0.31 -15.69 1.98
N GLY A 357 1.48 -15.04 2.10
CA GLY A 357 1.58 -13.65 2.51
C GLY A 357 1.62 -12.70 1.32
N LEU A 358 0.64 -11.81 1.20
CA LEU A 358 0.58 -10.80 0.14
C LEU A 358 1.30 -9.51 0.59
N VAL A 359 2.34 -9.12 -0.15
CA VAL A 359 3.13 -7.90 0.09
C VAL A 359 3.23 -7.09 -1.18
N GLY A 360 3.28 -5.76 -1.06
CA GLY A 360 3.47 -4.87 -2.20
C GLY A 360 3.04 -3.44 -1.92
N HIS A 361 3.39 -2.54 -2.83
CA HIS A 361 3.09 -1.11 -2.72
C HIS A 361 1.58 -0.83 -2.59
N PRO A 362 1.17 0.35 -2.07
CA PRO A 362 -0.21 0.78 -2.18
C PRO A 362 -0.69 0.75 -3.64
N ASN A 363 -1.98 0.47 -3.85
CA ASN A 363 -2.65 0.50 -5.17
C ASN A 363 -2.14 -0.46 -6.27
N VAL A 364 -1.15 -1.33 -6.00
CA VAL A 364 -0.74 -2.39 -6.96
C VAL A 364 -1.82 -3.45 -7.17
N GLY A 365 -2.86 -3.46 -6.33
CA GLY A 365 -4.02 -4.35 -6.45
C GLY A 365 -3.98 -5.60 -5.58
N LYS A 366 -3.31 -5.56 -4.41
CA LYS A 366 -3.24 -6.68 -3.45
C LYS A 366 -4.62 -7.21 -3.05
N SER A 367 -5.47 -6.33 -2.52
CA SER A 367 -6.82 -6.69 -2.07
C SER A 367 -7.75 -7.07 -3.24
N SER A 368 -7.54 -6.50 -4.43
CA SER A 368 -8.27 -6.91 -5.65
C SER A 368 -7.83 -8.28 -6.17
N LEU A 369 -6.54 -8.61 -6.04
CA LEU A 369 -6.03 -9.95 -6.31
C LEU A 369 -6.61 -10.96 -5.32
N LEU A 370 -6.65 -10.62 -4.03
CA LEU A 370 -7.28 -11.46 -3.00
C LEU A 370 -8.74 -11.76 -3.32
N ASN A 371 -9.55 -10.73 -3.60
CA ASN A 371 -10.94 -10.92 -4.01
C ASN A 371 -11.06 -11.74 -5.30
N GLY A 372 -10.12 -11.57 -6.25
CA GLY A 372 -10.05 -12.38 -7.47
C GLY A 372 -9.81 -13.85 -7.15
N LEU A 373 -8.84 -14.17 -6.28
CA LEU A 373 -8.58 -15.56 -5.87
C LEU A 373 -9.78 -16.20 -5.17
N ILE A 374 -10.49 -15.45 -4.33
CA ILE A 374 -11.67 -15.96 -3.61
C ILE A 374 -12.91 -16.00 -4.52
N GLY A 375 -12.97 -15.20 -5.58
CA GLY A 375 -14.11 -15.13 -6.51
C GLY A 375 -15.32 -14.39 -5.98
N ARG A 376 -15.26 -13.87 -4.74
CA ARG A 376 -16.25 -12.95 -4.16
C ARG A 376 -15.55 -11.80 -3.44
N LYS A 377 -16.27 -10.71 -3.22
CA LYS A 377 -15.78 -9.57 -2.43
C LYS A 377 -15.72 -10.00 -0.95
N VAL A 378 -14.51 -10.11 -0.41
CA VAL A 378 -14.27 -10.33 1.02
C VAL A 378 -13.64 -9.10 1.66
N VAL A 379 -12.81 -8.38 0.91
CA VAL A 379 -12.13 -7.18 1.38
C VAL A 379 -12.55 -5.96 0.56
N SER A 380 -12.73 -4.83 1.23
CA SER A 380 -13.00 -3.57 0.56
C SER A 380 -11.75 -3.10 -0.20
N CYS A 381 -11.95 -2.55 -1.39
CA CYS A 381 -10.86 -2.02 -2.22
C CYS A 381 -11.12 -0.55 -2.56
N SER A 382 -10.05 0.25 -2.58
CA SER A 382 -10.13 1.66 -2.97
C SER A 382 -8.97 2.02 -3.88
N ARG A 383 -9.18 3.07 -4.68
CA ARG A 383 -8.12 3.72 -5.47
C ARG A 383 -7.24 4.62 -4.59
N THR A 384 -7.68 4.94 -3.38
CA THR A 384 -6.92 5.77 -2.44
C THR A 384 -5.88 4.91 -1.71
N PRO A 385 -4.59 5.31 -1.70
CA PRO A 385 -3.57 4.66 -0.89
C PRO A 385 -3.95 4.62 0.61
N GLY A 386 -3.52 3.58 1.32
CA GLY A 386 -3.75 3.44 2.76
C GLY A 386 -5.17 2.98 3.14
N HIS A 387 -5.91 2.40 2.19
CA HIS A 387 -7.23 1.82 2.42
C HIS A 387 -7.17 0.57 3.32
N THR A 388 -6.31 -0.39 2.96
CA THR A 388 -6.00 -1.54 3.83
C THR A 388 -5.08 -1.06 4.94
N LYS A 389 -5.61 -1.01 6.17
CA LYS A 389 -4.89 -0.49 7.34
C LYS A 389 -4.38 -1.58 8.28
N HIS A 390 -4.97 -2.76 8.23
CA HIS A 390 -4.68 -3.83 9.17
C HIS A 390 -4.24 -5.10 8.44
N PHE A 391 -3.35 -5.84 9.09
CA PHE A 391 -3.10 -7.22 8.71
C PHE A 391 -4.38 -8.02 8.94
N GLN A 392 -4.77 -8.76 7.92
CA GLN A 392 -5.96 -9.60 7.94
C GLN A 392 -5.64 -10.96 7.36
N THR A 393 -6.33 -11.98 7.86
CA THR A 393 -6.13 -13.36 7.45
C THR A 393 -7.44 -13.94 6.98
N ILE A 394 -7.45 -14.44 5.75
CA ILE A 394 -8.66 -14.90 5.07
C ILE A 394 -8.41 -16.30 4.54
N PHE A 395 -9.29 -17.22 4.87
CA PHE A 395 -9.23 -18.58 4.34
C PHE A 395 -9.83 -18.60 2.93
N LEU A 396 -9.04 -19.07 1.97
CA LEU A 396 -9.48 -19.35 0.62
C LEU A 396 -10.15 -20.73 0.57
N THR A 397 -9.52 -21.70 1.22
CA THR A 397 -10.06 -23.04 1.51
C THR A 397 -9.65 -23.44 2.94
N PRO A 398 -10.17 -24.53 3.52
CA PRO A 398 -9.73 -24.98 4.84
C PRO A 398 -8.21 -25.23 4.95
N SER A 399 -7.56 -25.57 3.84
CA SER A 399 -6.11 -25.84 3.76
C SER A 399 -5.28 -24.65 3.26
N VAL A 400 -5.89 -23.58 2.74
CA VAL A 400 -5.18 -22.43 2.15
C VAL A 400 -5.65 -21.12 2.76
N ARG A 401 -4.69 -20.36 3.29
CA ARG A 401 -4.90 -19.12 4.02
C ARG A 401 -4.12 -17.99 3.36
N LEU A 402 -4.80 -16.90 3.06
CA LEU A 402 -4.23 -15.67 2.51
C LEU A 402 -4.06 -14.64 3.62
N CYS A 403 -2.90 -14.00 3.68
CA CYS A 403 -2.66 -12.87 4.57
C CYS A 403 -2.52 -11.60 3.74
N ASP A 404 -3.42 -10.63 3.95
CA ASP A 404 -3.33 -9.31 3.33
C ASP A 404 -2.77 -8.31 4.34
N SER A 405 -2.03 -7.34 3.83
CA SER A 405 -1.31 -6.36 4.64
C SER A 405 -1.39 -4.96 4.04
N PRO A 406 -1.19 -3.91 4.87
CA PRO A 406 -1.10 -2.55 4.36
C PRO A 406 -0.06 -2.43 3.25
N GLY A 407 -0.33 -1.56 2.28
CA GLY A 407 0.67 -1.27 1.26
C GLY A 407 1.87 -0.55 1.85
N LEU A 408 3.06 -1.06 1.59
CA LEU A 408 4.30 -0.48 2.10
C LEU A 408 5.14 0.07 0.94
N VAL A 409 5.70 1.27 1.14
CA VAL A 409 6.60 1.92 0.18
C VAL A 409 8.00 1.92 0.75
N PHE A 410 8.94 1.31 0.03
CA PHE A 410 10.34 1.20 0.44
C PHE A 410 11.11 2.48 0.08
N PRO A 411 12.15 2.85 0.86
CA PRO A 411 13.04 3.93 0.47
C PRO A 411 13.78 3.58 -0.82
N SER A 412 13.88 4.57 -1.70
CA SER A 412 14.50 4.42 -3.01
C SER A 412 14.92 5.77 -3.57
N LEU A 413 15.75 5.75 -4.61
CA LEU A 413 16.23 6.93 -5.32
C LEU A 413 15.33 7.30 -6.52
N VAL A 414 14.18 6.63 -6.67
CA VAL A 414 13.25 6.96 -7.75
C VAL A 414 12.71 8.38 -7.56
N ASN A 415 12.59 9.10 -8.67
CA ASN A 415 11.97 10.41 -8.66
C ASN A 415 10.54 10.33 -8.07
N ARG A 416 10.23 11.17 -7.09
CA ARG A 416 8.91 11.23 -6.42
C ARG A 416 7.74 11.30 -7.40
N ARG A 417 7.90 12.00 -8.54
CA ARG A 417 6.85 12.10 -9.57
C ARG A 417 6.61 10.75 -10.23
N LEU A 418 7.67 10.01 -10.57
CA LEU A 418 7.57 8.68 -11.15
C LEU A 418 7.01 7.66 -10.17
N GLN A 419 7.21 7.84 -8.87
CA GLN A 419 6.62 6.98 -7.84
C GLN A 419 5.11 7.17 -7.70
N VAL A 420 4.63 8.40 -7.82
CA VAL A 420 3.23 8.77 -7.60
C VAL A 420 2.38 8.56 -8.86
N THR A 421 2.94 8.84 -10.03
CA THR A 421 2.25 8.75 -11.34
C THR A 421 1.57 7.39 -11.59
N PRO A 422 2.21 6.23 -11.33
CA PRO A 422 1.59 4.91 -11.47
C PRO A 422 0.32 4.72 -10.62
N ASN A 423 0.26 5.41 -9.47
CA ASN A 423 -0.80 5.29 -8.47
C ASN A 423 -1.94 6.31 -8.65
N ILE A 424 -1.77 7.34 -9.48
CA ILE A 424 -2.74 8.43 -9.69
C ILE A 424 -3.28 8.51 -11.13
N LEU A 425 -2.46 8.21 -12.15
CA LEU A 425 -2.80 8.56 -13.54
C LEU A 425 -3.34 7.37 -14.35
N ASP A 426 -4.51 7.61 -14.95
CA ASP A 426 -5.22 6.72 -15.88
C ASP A 426 -4.69 6.96 -17.31
N LYS A 427 -4.20 5.90 -17.96
CA LYS A 427 -3.91 5.66 -19.40
C LYS A 427 -3.18 6.70 -20.29
N THR A 428 -3.20 8.00 -20.04
CA THR A 428 -2.78 9.01 -21.04
C THR A 428 -1.28 9.28 -21.13
N MET A 429 -0.46 8.73 -20.23
CA MET A 429 1.01 8.94 -20.21
C MET A 429 1.82 7.66 -20.51
N GLN A 430 1.17 6.56 -20.94
CA GLN A 430 1.83 5.27 -21.19
C GLN A 430 2.84 5.29 -22.36
N ASN A 431 2.84 6.33 -23.20
CA ASN A 431 3.70 6.44 -24.38
C ASN A 431 5.04 7.15 -24.13
N LEU A 432 5.40 7.47 -22.88
CA LEU A 432 6.56 8.30 -22.57
C LEU A 432 7.80 7.53 -22.08
N PHE A 433 7.79 6.21 -21.93
CA PHE A 433 8.94 5.49 -21.38
C PHE A 433 9.12 4.12 -22.03
N TYR A 434 10.35 3.83 -22.47
CA TYR A 434 10.77 2.55 -23.04
C TYR A 434 11.67 1.85 -22.02
N PHE A 435 11.49 0.55 -21.81
CA PHE A 435 12.31 -0.28 -20.92
C PHE A 435 13.07 -1.32 -21.74
N LYS A 436 14.28 -1.68 -21.29
CA LYS A 436 15.17 -2.67 -21.92
C LYS A 436 14.85 -4.10 -21.53
#